data_AF-A0A951LJI4-F1
#
_entry.id   AF-A0A951LJI4-F1
#
_cell.length_a   1.000
_cell.length_b   1.000
_cell.length_c   1.000
_cell.angle_alpha   90.00
_cell.angle_beta   90.00
_cell.angle_gamma   90.00
#
_symmetry.space_group_name_H-M   'P 1'
#
loop_
_entity.id
_entity.type
_entity.pdbx_description
1 polymer ?
#
loop_
_entity_poly.entity_id
_entity_poly.type
_entity_poly.pdbx_seq_one_letter_code
_entity_poly.pdbx_strand_id
1 'polypeptide(L)'
;MNFSSGDWYYEHIYYSTLKQSLQTGQMPYHLSAPPDGRRSDRFLGLPNVLLSPQFVFLKWLPIPVFTLVNVLLLYSIGYLGCLSIRRRYQLAIGPFAFLFLLFNFNGFITAHLGIGHAHFQGYFLLSWYVLLILQMIENPNRYATPLAFPLVLAGIAYQGSFHIYVWCCAFLLAVGLCNLRYIRQVSLALLLSAITCSCRILPAMIALYGFKDFFHPGYADIRELIDAMTLIRDPTYSDFPPQGTHNSWAEIDMYIGVAGFLIILYFGICVRLQRGLWQRNQVVKKQEGHQRLEYEDLDLPLAGVTLMSFGYLQFLIYTLPLPFVGAQRVPTRFFILPLVLLIVIASIRLNRLLPSMVTTVKRKVIAALTLLQVALTLGYHSLMWRLGRLEMGVNAPQFPTNLQIVQRYDPLYVSVVNATLVLSTVTLVILTLLTAYYSAQDRKLERLAPQYA
;
A
#
# COMPACT_ATOMS: atom_id res chain seq x y z
N MET A 1 -0.19 23.38 -13.31
CA MET A 1 -0.99 22.49 -12.44
C MET A 1 -1.06 23.17 -11.10
N ASN A 2 -2.27 23.41 -10.62
CA ASN A 2 -2.48 24.23 -9.43
C ASN A 2 -2.70 23.37 -8.17
N PHE A 3 -2.85 22.04 -8.34
CA PHE A 3 -3.14 21.08 -7.28
C PHE A 3 -4.37 21.52 -6.47
N SER A 4 -5.44 21.86 -7.18
CA SER A 4 -6.65 22.46 -6.59
C SER A 4 -7.92 21.64 -6.78
N SER A 5 -7.85 20.54 -7.54
CA SER A 5 -8.98 19.63 -7.77
C SER A 5 -9.03 18.51 -6.74
N GLY A 6 -10.23 18.11 -6.31
CA GLY A 6 -10.42 16.99 -5.40
C GLY A 6 -9.70 17.20 -4.06
N ASP A 7 -9.03 16.16 -3.59
CA ASP A 7 -8.39 16.15 -2.27
C ASP A 7 -7.04 16.89 -2.25
N TRP A 8 -6.52 17.31 -3.41
CA TRP A 8 -5.32 18.15 -3.46
C TRP A 8 -5.49 19.45 -2.68
N TYR A 9 -6.73 19.94 -2.56
CA TYR A 9 -7.06 21.07 -1.69
C TYR A 9 -6.68 20.81 -0.21
N TYR A 10 -7.04 19.65 0.33
CA TYR A 10 -6.73 19.28 1.72
C TYR A 10 -5.25 19.00 1.90
N GLU A 11 -4.61 18.32 0.94
CA GLU A 11 -3.18 18.06 0.98
C GLU A 11 -2.36 19.36 0.95
N HIS A 12 -2.80 20.37 0.19
CA HIS A 12 -2.18 21.69 0.22
C HIS A 12 -2.27 22.33 1.61
N ILE A 13 -3.41 22.23 2.30
CA ILE A 13 -3.56 22.73 3.68
C ILE A 13 -2.57 22.02 4.60
N TYR A 14 -2.47 20.69 4.51
CA TYR A 14 -1.53 19.91 5.33
C TYR A 14 -0.07 20.31 5.09
N TYR A 15 0.34 20.42 3.83
CA TYR A 15 1.68 20.85 3.46
C TYR A 15 1.97 22.30 3.82
N SER A 16 0.99 23.21 3.73
CA SER A 16 1.15 24.60 4.16
C SER A 16 1.35 24.71 5.66
N THR A 17 0.61 23.94 6.46
CA THR A 17 0.77 23.90 7.91
C THR A 17 2.14 23.36 8.30
N LEU A 18 2.57 22.25 7.70
CA LEU A 18 3.90 21.68 7.96
C LEU A 18 5.02 22.65 7.54
N LYS A 19 4.84 23.34 6.41
CA LYS A 19 5.77 24.38 5.95
C LYS A 19 5.85 25.55 6.93
N GLN A 20 4.71 26.07 7.38
CA GLN A 20 4.64 27.13 8.39
C GLN A 20 5.36 26.70 9.68
N SER A 21 5.13 25.47 10.14
CA SER A 21 5.80 24.90 11.31
C SER A 21 7.31 24.90 11.15
N LEU A 22 7.82 24.41 10.01
CA LEU A 22 9.27 24.39 9.72
C LEU A 22 9.90 25.78 9.62
N GLN A 23 9.15 26.77 9.13
CA GLN A 23 9.63 28.14 8.96
C GLN A 23 9.63 28.94 10.27
N THR A 24 8.63 28.71 11.13
CA THR A 24 8.47 29.43 12.40
C THR A 24 9.10 28.72 13.60
N GLY A 25 9.43 27.43 13.45
CA GLY A 25 9.87 26.57 14.57
C GLY A 25 8.73 26.21 15.54
N GLN A 26 7.48 26.53 15.22
CA GLN A 26 6.33 26.22 16.06
C GLN A 26 5.78 24.83 15.74
N MET A 27 5.61 23.99 16.76
CA MET A 27 4.97 22.68 16.59
C MET A 27 3.47 22.86 16.31
N PRO A 28 2.91 22.22 15.25
CA PRO A 28 1.54 22.43 14.83
C PRO A 28 0.60 21.52 15.63
N TYR A 29 0.47 21.72 16.94
CA TYR A 29 -0.44 20.91 17.75
C TYR A 29 -1.90 21.18 17.38
N HIS A 30 -2.26 22.45 17.22
CA HIS A 30 -3.62 22.89 16.92
C HIS A 30 -3.65 23.88 15.77
N LEU A 31 -4.76 23.87 15.05
CA LEU A 31 -5.09 24.87 14.03
C LEU A 31 -6.26 25.75 14.49
N SER A 32 -6.38 26.93 13.91
CA SER A 32 -7.51 27.84 14.15
C SER A 32 -8.88 27.23 13.80
N ALA A 33 -8.92 26.22 12.92
CA ALA A 33 -10.10 25.44 12.59
C ALA A 33 -9.72 24.04 12.06
N PRO A 34 -10.64 23.06 12.05
CA PRO A 34 -10.42 21.78 11.40
C PRO A 34 -10.14 21.94 9.88
N PRO A 35 -9.09 21.32 9.31
CA PRO A 35 -8.75 21.44 7.89
C PRO A 35 -9.86 21.01 6.92
N ASP A 36 -10.64 20.01 7.30
CA ASP A 36 -11.78 19.49 6.53
C ASP A 36 -13.13 20.03 7.02
N GLY A 37 -13.10 20.98 7.96
CA GLY A 37 -14.27 21.59 8.59
C GLY A 37 -15.08 20.65 9.49
N ARG A 38 -14.65 19.40 9.72
CA ARG A 38 -15.49 18.40 10.40
C ARG A 38 -14.78 17.55 11.46
N ARG A 39 -13.53 17.13 11.24
CA ARG A 39 -12.91 16.08 12.07
C ARG A 39 -12.31 16.60 13.36
N SER A 40 -11.23 17.37 13.26
CA SER A 40 -10.46 17.83 14.41
C SER A 40 -9.53 18.97 14.03
N ASP A 41 -9.30 19.88 14.97
CA ASP A 41 -8.26 20.92 14.88
C ASP A 41 -6.91 20.45 15.46
N ARG A 42 -6.86 19.29 16.11
CA ARG A 42 -5.65 18.61 16.60
C ARG A 42 -4.84 18.02 15.45
N PHE A 43 -4.01 18.86 14.83
CA PHE A 43 -3.41 18.59 13.54
C PHE A 43 -2.51 17.35 13.50
N LEU A 44 -1.63 17.15 14.48
CA LEU A 44 -0.77 15.95 14.55
C LEU A 44 -1.57 14.66 14.89
N GLY A 45 -2.84 14.79 15.27
CA GLY A 45 -3.76 13.66 15.45
C GLY A 45 -4.49 13.28 14.16
N LEU A 46 -4.33 14.04 13.09
CA LEU A 46 -4.86 13.66 11.79
C LEU A 46 -3.98 12.56 11.18
N PRO A 47 -4.53 11.36 10.93
CA PRO A 47 -3.73 10.21 10.50
C PRO A 47 -3.12 10.39 9.09
N ASN A 48 -3.68 11.28 8.28
CA ASN A 48 -3.29 11.51 6.89
C ASN A 48 -2.18 12.56 6.72
N VAL A 49 -1.80 13.27 7.77
CA VAL A 49 -0.71 14.27 7.72
C VAL A 49 0.61 13.56 7.41
N LEU A 50 1.53 14.19 6.68
CA LEU A 50 2.87 13.67 6.41
C LEU A 50 3.83 13.94 7.59
N LEU A 51 4.47 12.91 8.16
CA LEU A 51 5.50 13.05 9.22
C LEU A 51 6.77 12.23 8.91
N SER A 52 6.91 11.76 7.68
CA SER A 52 8.11 11.06 7.21
C SER A 52 9.23 12.06 6.93
N PRO A 53 10.52 11.70 7.14
CA PRO A 53 11.62 12.66 7.21
C PRO A 53 11.74 13.65 6.03
N GLN A 54 11.29 13.25 4.84
CA GLN A 54 11.36 14.11 3.67
C GLN A 54 10.44 15.32 3.72
N PHE A 55 9.45 15.39 4.64
CA PHE A 55 8.62 16.59 4.82
C PHE A 55 9.46 17.85 5.12
N VAL A 56 10.68 17.69 5.66
CA VAL A 56 11.63 18.78 5.89
C VAL A 56 11.94 19.55 4.60
N PHE A 57 11.85 18.92 3.43
CA PHE A 57 12.03 19.60 2.14
C PHE A 57 10.99 20.69 1.86
N LEU A 58 9.83 20.67 2.52
CA LEU A 58 8.83 21.75 2.45
C LEU A 58 9.39 23.11 2.89
N LYS A 59 10.44 23.12 3.72
CA LYS A 59 11.13 24.36 4.12
C LYS A 59 11.67 25.14 2.91
N TRP A 60 12.20 24.44 1.91
CA TRP A 60 12.88 25.04 0.76
C TRP A 60 12.08 24.96 -0.53
N LEU A 61 11.24 23.94 -0.69
CA LEU A 61 10.49 23.73 -1.91
C LEU A 61 9.11 24.40 -1.87
N PRO A 62 8.63 24.95 -3.00
CA PRO A 62 7.21 25.21 -3.19
C PRO A 62 6.39 23.92 -3.05
N ILE A 63 5.16 24.01 -2.52
CA ILE A 63 4.31 22.84 -2.26
C ILE A 63 4.12 21.95 -3.51
N PRO A 64 3.79 22.50 -4.70
CA PRO A 64 3.67 21.66 -5.91
C PRO A 64 4.94 20.89 -6.28
N VAL A 65 6.10 21.53 -6.10
CA VAL A 65 7.41 20.92 -6.37
C VAL A 65 7.70 19.83 -5.35
N PHE A 66 7.43 20.10 -4.07
CA PHE A 66 7.55 19.11 -3.01
C PHE A 66 6.68 17.89 -3.27
N THR A 67 5.41 18.07 -3.63
CA THR A 67 4.49 16.98 -3.97
C THR A 67 5.07 16.06 -5.04
N LEU A 68 5.58 16.63 -6.13
CA LEU A 68 6.20 15.85 -7.20
C LEU A 68 7.45 15.10 -6.72
N VAL A 69 8.34 15.79 -5.99
CA VAL A 69 9.56 15.19 -5.42
C VAL A 69 9.21 14.03 -4.48
N ASN A 70 8.18 14.18 -3.65
CA ASN A 70 7.74 13.16 -2.71
C ASN A 70 7.23 11.91 -3.44
N VAL A 71 6.40 12.10 -4.48
CA VAL A 71 5.91 11.00 -5.32
C VAL A 71 7.08 10.28 -6.01
N LEU A 72 8.01 11.02 -6.62
CA LEU A 72 9.16 10.43 -7.32
C LEU A 72 10.10 9.68 -6.37
N LEU A 73 10.30 10.21 -5.16
CA LEU A 73 11.09 9.55 -4.12
C LEU A 73 10.45 8.21 -3.72
N LEU A 74 9.15 8.20 -3.40
CA LEU A 74 8.45 7.00 -2.97
C LEU A 74 8.31 5.98 -4.11
N TYR A 75 8.01 6.45 -5.32
CA TYR A 75 8.07 5.63 -6.54
C TYR A 75 9.42 4.95 -6.69
N SER A 76 10.52 5.68 -6.51
CA SER A 76 11.88 5.13 -6.59
C SER A 76 12.14 4.07 -5.52
N ILE A 77 11.65 4.29 -4.29
CA ILE A 77 11.75 3.30 -3.21
C ILE A 77 10.93 2.04 -3.55
N GLY A 78 9.74 2.19 -4.12
CA GLY A 78 8.92 1.07 -4.58
C GLY A 78 9.60 0.29 -5.73
N TYR A 79 10.19 1.00 -6.69
CA TYR A 79 10.98 0.40 -7.76
C TYR A 79 12.18 -0.40 -7.22
N LEU A 80 12.90 0.12 -6.21
CA LEU A 80 13.97 -0.61 -5.53
C LEU A 80 13.45 -1.89 -4.83
N GLY A 81 12.23 -1.86 -4.30
CA GLY A 81 11.57 -3.06 -3.77
C GLY A 81 11.26 -4.07 -4.88
N CYS A 82 10.71 -3.64 -6.01
CA CYS A 82 10.51 -4.51 -7.19
C CYS A 82 11.84 -5.09 -7.70
N LEU A 83 12.92 -4.31 -7.73
CA LEU A 83 14.26 -4.80 -8.08
C LEU A 83 14.78 -5.82 -7.07
N SER A 84 14.46 -5.66 -5.79
CA SER A 84 14.83 -6.63 -4.75
C SER A 84 14.09 -7.95 -4.93
N ILE A 85 12.79 -7.91 -5.30
CA ILE A 85 12.01 -9.09 -5.72
C ILE A 85 12.65 -9.72 -6.97
N ARG A 86 12.97 -8.91 -8.00
CA ARG A 86 13.64 -9.38 -9.22
C ARG A 86 14.92 -10.14 -8.91
N ARG A 87 15.78 -9.59 -8.06
CA ARG A 87 17.06 -10.21 -7.66
C ARG A 87 16.83 -11.50 -6.89
N ARG A 88 15.91 -11.51 -5.91
CA ARG A 88 15.61 -12.69 -5.09
C ARG A 88 15.08 -13.87 -5.91
N TYR A 89 14.19 -13.59 -6.86
CA TYR A 89 13.52 -14.61 -7.67
C TYR A 89 14.10 -14.77 -9.08
N GLN A 90 15.23 -14.11 -9.35
CA GLN A 90 15.93 -14.12 -10.64
C GLN A 90 14.97 -13.89 -11.82
N LEU A 91 14.09 -12.89 -11.70
CA LEU A 91 13.10 -12.62 -12.74
C LEU A 91 13.79 -12.12 -14.02
N ALA A 92 13.50 -12.80 -15.13
CA ALA A 92 13.86 -12.36 -16.47
C ALA A 92 13.16 -11.03 -16.81
N ILE A 93 13.62 -10.37 -17.88
CA ILE A 93 13.16 -9.02 -18.24
C ILE A 93 11.65 -8.94 -18.46
N GLY A 94 11.04 -9.94 -19.11
CA GLY A 94 9.60 -9.97 -19.38
C GLY A 94 8.74 -10.04 -18.11
N PRO A 95 8.90 -11.08 -17.26
CA PRO A 95 8.20 -11.17 -15.98
C PRO A 95 8.49 -9.98 -15.04
N PHE A 96 9.72 -9.44 -15.06
CA PHE A 96 10.03 -8.24 -14.29
C PHE A 96 9.31 -7.00 -14.83
N ALA A 97 9.26 -6.81 -16.15
CA ALA A 97 8.52 -5.71 -16.76
C ALA A 97 7.03 -5.83 -16.46
N PHE A 98 6.46 -7.04 -16.48
CA PHE A 98 5.09 -7.30 -16.05
C PHE A 98 4.84 -6.87 -14.59
N LEU A 99 5.70 -7.32 -13.66
CA LEU A 99 5.66 -6.89 -12.25
C LEU A 99 5.72 -5.37 -12.13
N PHE A 100 6.71 -4.75 -12.77
CA PHE A 100 6.97 -3.33 -12.71
C PHE A 100 5.79 -2.50 -13.21
N LEU A 101 5.23 -2.88 -14.37
CA LEU A 101 4.11 -2.18 -15.00
C LEU A 101 2.87 -2.25 -14.12
N LEU A 102 2.44 -3.45 -13.73
CA LEU A 102 1.23 -3.61 -12.92
C LEU A 102 1.39 -3.02 -11.51
N PHE A 103 2.57 -3.13 -10.89
CA PHE A 103 2.78 -2.58 -9.55
C PHE A 103 2.72 -1.05 -9.55
N ASN A 104 3.38 -0.39 -10.50
CA ASN A 104 3.53 1.08 -10.45
C ASN A 104 2.41 1.85 -11.14
N PHE A 105 1.72 1.23 -12.10
CA PHE A 105 0.75 1.93 -12.96
C PHE A 105 -0.63 1.29 -12.95
N ASN A 106 -0.96 0.44 -11.96
CA ASN A 106 -2.35 -0.01 -11.80
C ASN A 106 -3.28 1.15 -11.44
N GLY A 107 -4.57 0.91 -11.62
CA GLY A 107 -5.59 1.93 -11.44
C GLY A 107 -5.73 2.43 -10.02
N PHE A 108 -5.45 1.60 -9.01
CA PHE A 108 -5.55 1.99 -7.62
C PHE A 108 -4.62 3.17 -7.31
N ILE A 109 -3.31 3.02 -7.51
CA ILE A 109 -2.37 4.10 -7.20
C ILE A 109 -2.53 5.28 -8.16
N THR A 110 -2.80 5.01 -9.43
CA THR A 110 -2.92 6.04 -10.47
C THR A 110 -4.12 6.95 -10.24
N ALA A 111 -5.29 6.37 -9.95
CA ALA A 111 -6.51 7.12 -9.70
C ALA A 111 -6.42 7.94 -8.40
N HIS A 112 -5.93 7.32 -7.31
CA HIS A 112 -5.78 7.97 -6.01
C HIS A 112 -4.81 9.17 -6.07
N LEU A 113 -3.66 9.01 -6.75
CA LEU A 113 -2.76 10.15 -6.98
C LEU A 113 -3.39 11.20 -7.88
N GLY A 114 -4.18 10.80 -8.89
CA GLY A 114 -4.93 11.71 -9.74
C GLY A 114 -5.79 12.66 -8.92
N ILE A 115 -6.69 12.11 -8.09
CA ILE A 115 -7.66 12.91 -7.31
C ILE A 115 -7.08 13.60 -6.07
N GLY A 116 -5.80 13.40 -5.78
CA GLY A 116 -5.11 14.09 -4.70
C GLY A 116 -5.14 13.37 -3.36
N HIS A 117 -5.35 12.07 -3.35
CA HIS A 117 -5.08 11.24 -2.17
C HIS A 117 -3.56 11.04 -2.00
N ALA A 118 -2.82 12.11 -1.69
CA ALA A 118 -1.36 12.05 -1.55
C ALA A 118 -0.93 11.12 -0.41
N HIS A 119 -1.77 10.99 0.62
CA HIS A 119 -1.61 10.00 1.67
C HIS A 119 -1.65 8.54 1.18
N PHE A 120 -1.93 8.22 -0.08
CA PHE A 120 -1.78 6.86 -0.62
C PHE A 120 -0.37 6.54 -1.13
N GLN A 121 0.57 7.49 -1.11
CA GLN A 121 1.93 7.27 -1.60
C GLN A 121 2.70 6.20 -0.79
N GLY A 122 2.29 5.88 0.44
CA GLY A 122 2.81 4.71 1.17
C GLY A 122 2.56 3.37 0.47
N TYR A 123 1.67 3.32 -0.53
CA TYR A 123 1.49 2.20 -1.46
C TYR A 123 2.81 1.70 -2.04
N PHE A 124 3.74 2.60 -2.39
CA PHE A 124 5.01 2.19 -2.99
C PHE A 124 5.87 1.33 -2.05
N LEU A 125 5.64 1.39 -0.72
CA LEU A 125 6.31 0.51 0.23
C LEU A 125 5.74 -0.92 0.26
N LEU A 126 4.61 -1.18 -0.41
CA LEU A 126 4.03 -2.52 -0.49
C LEU A 126 4.94 -3.52 -1.21
N SER A 127 5.82 -3.08 -2.11
CA SER A 127 6.83 -3.97 -2.70
C SER A 127 7.76 -4.59 -1.66
N TRP A 128 8.11 -3.82 -0.63
CA TRP A 128 8.94 -4.29 0.49
C TRP A 128 8.11 -5.15 1.45
N TYR A 129 6.88 -4.75 1.73
CA TYR A 129 5.96 -5.54 2.55
C TYR A 129 5.73 -6.94 1.96
N VAL A 130 5.42 -7.03 0.66
CA VAL A 130 5.25 -8.32 -0.03
C VAL A 130 6.53 -9.14 0.00
N LEU A 131 7.69 -8.52 -0.23
CA LEU A 131 8.97 -9.22 -0.13
C LEU A 131 9.16 -9.83 1.27
N LEU A 132 8.82 -9.12 2.34
CA LEU A 132 8.90 -9.63 3.71
C LEU A 132 7.90 -10.78 3.99
N ILE A 133 6.67 -10.68 3.46
CA ILE A 133 5.69 -11.77 3.55
C ILE A 133 6.24 -13.05 2.92
N LEU A 134 6.78 -12.94 1.69
CA LEU A 134 7.34 -14.11 1.00
C LEU A 134 8.58 -14.65 1.72
N GLN A 135 9.45 -13.78 2.26
CA GLN A 135 10.59 -14.19 3.06
C GLN A 135 10.19 -14.94 4.34
N MET A 136 9.16 -14.46 5.04
CA MET A 136 8.62 -15.11 6.24
C MET A 136 8.09 -16.51 5.91
N ILE A 137 7.39 -16.65 4.78
CA ILE A 137 6.82 -17.92 4.34
C ILE A 137 7.90 -18.92 3.95
N GLU A 138 8.88 -18.46 3.17
CA GLU A 138 9.98 -19.28 2.65
C GLU A 138 10.99 -19.67 3.73
N ASN A 139 11.27 -18.79 4.69
CA ASN A 139 12.16 -19.05 5.81
C ASN A 139 11.59 -18.47 7.12
N PRO A 140 10.76 -19.26 7.83
CA PRO A 140 10.16 -18.84 9.08
C PRO A 140 11.18 -18.63 10.22
N ASN A 141 12.41 -19.16 10.11
CA ASN A 141 13.39 -19.03 11.19
C ASN A 141 14.27 -17.78 11.05
N ARG A 142 14.04 -16.96 10.02
CA ARG A 142 14.84 -15.75 9.77
C ARG A 142 14.53 -14.66 10.80
N TYR A 143 15.52 -14.32 11.63
CA TYR A 143 15.35 -13.37 12.73
C TYR A 143 15.11 -11.93 12.26
N ALA A 144 15.70 -11.53 11.13
CA ALA A 144 15.55 -10.16 10.63
C ALA A 144 14.13 -9.84 10.13
N THR A 145 13.39 -10.83 9.63
CA THR A 145 12.07 -10.62 9.01
C THR A 145 11.04 -9.97 9.93
N PRO A 146 10.75 -10.50 11.16
CA PRO A 146 9.80 -9.87 12.07
C PRO A 146 10.23 -8.47 12.53
N LEU A 147 11.52 -8.14 12.50
CA LEU A 147 12.05 -6.80 12.86
C LEU A 147 11.95 -5.80 11.70
N ALA A 148 12.02 -6.28 10.46
CA ALA A 148 11.89 -5.45 9.27
C ALA A 148 10.43 -5.01 8.99
N PHE A 149 9.44 -5.83 9.36
CA PHE A 149 8.02 -5.47 9.20
C PHE A 149 7.65 -4.12 9.86
N PRO A 150 7.95 -3.89 11.15
CA PRO A 150 7.74 -2.60 11.79
C PRO A 150 8.34 -1.41 11.05
N LEU A 151 9.52 -1.57 10.43
CA LEU A 151 10.17 -0.48 9.69
C LEU A 151 9.40 -0.12 8.41
N VAL A 152 8.95 -1.12 7.66
CA VAL A 152 8.12 -0.90 6.46
C VAL A 152 6.76 -0.30 6.84
N LEU A 153 6.13 -0.84 7.88
CA LEU A 153 4.84 -0.35 8.38
C LEU A 153 4.94 1.07 8.95
N ALA A 154 6.02 1.41 9.67
CA ALA A 154 6.29 2.77 10.11
C ALA A 154 6.51 3.71 8.92
N GLY A 155 7.24 3.26 7.90
CA GLY A 155 7.36 3.99 6.64
C GLY A 155 5.99 4.33 6.04
N ILE A 156 5.08 3.34 5.93
CA ILE A 156 3.71 3.53 5.42
C ILE A 156 2.94 4.52 6.31
N ALA A 157 2.89 4.28 7.62
CA ALA A 157 2.15 5.12 8.56
C ALA A 157 2.66 6.57 8.58
N TYR A 158 3.97 6.78 8.48
CA TYR A 158 4.57 8.11 8.50
C TYR A 158 4.35 8.89 7.21
N GLN A 159 4.06 8.22 6.09
CA GLN A 159 3.56 8.88 4.89
C GLN A 159 2.13 9.43 5.02
N GLY A 160 1.47 9.23 6.16
CA GLY A 160 0.05 9.53 6.31
C GLY A 160 -0.84 8.42 5.73
N SER A 161 -0.25 7.31 5.24
CA SER A 161 -0.98 6.19 4.64
C SER A 161 -1.60 5.26 5.69
N PHE A 162 -2.31 5.83 6.66
CA PHE A 162 -2.87 5.10 7.79
C PHE A 162 -3.79 3.95 7.36
N HIS A 163 -4.59 4.13 6.31
CA HIS A 163 -5.44 3.06 5.80
C HIS A 163 -4.61 1.88 5.27
N ILE A 164 -3.58 2.14 4.45
CA ILE A 164 -2.68 1.10 3.94
C ILE A 164 -1.98 0.38 5.09
N TYR A 165 -1.54 1.12 6.12
CA TYR A 165 -0.98 0.56 7.34
C TYR A 165 -1.96 -0.43 8.01
N VAL A 166 -3.21 -0.03 8.23
CA VAL A 166 -4.24 -0.87 8.85
C VAL A 166 -4.49 -2.12 8.01
N TRP A 167 -4.56 -2.00 6.68
CA TRP A 167 -4.76 -3.17 5.82
C TRP A 167 -3.58 -4.13 5.88
N CYS A 168 -2.34 -3.61 5.89
CA CYS A 168 -1.15 -4.44 6.05
C CYS A 168 -1.13 -5.16 7.40
N CYS A 169 -1.54 -4.50 8.48
CA CYS A 169 -1.67 -5.13 9.79
C CYS A 169 -2.76 -6.22 9.79
N ALA A 170 -3.92 -5.94 9.20
CA ALA A 170 -5.03 -6.89 9.09
C ALA A 170 -4.63 -8.12 8.24
N PHE A 171 -3.95 -7.91 7.12
CA PHE A 171 -3.45 -9.00 6.28
C PHE A 171 -2.39 -9.84 7.01
N LEU A 172 -1.44 -9.20 7.71
CA LEU A 172 -0.42 -9.92 8.48
C LEU A 172 -1.04 -10.74 9.61
N LEU A 173 -2.06 -10.18 10.29
CA LEU A 173 -2.85 -10.91 11.29
C LEU A 173 -3.57 -12.09 10.66
N ALA A 174 -4.21 -11.93 9.50
CA ALA A 174 -4.87 -13.01 8.77
C ALA A 174 -3.87 -14.14 8.42
N VAL A 175 -2.65 -13.79 7.98
CA VAL A 175 -1.58 -14.78 7.75
C VAL A 175 -1.27 -15.57 9.02
N GLY A 176 -1.12 -14.89 10.16
CA GLY A 176 -0.85 -15.55 11.45
C GLY A 176 -1.99 -16.42 11.96
N LEU A 177 -3.24 -15.98 11.79
CA LEU A 177 -4.43 -16.72 12.22
C LEU A 177 -4.72 -17.94 11.34
N CYS A 178 -4.57 -17.82 10.01
CA CYS A 178 -4.74 -18.95 9.10
C CYS A 178 -3.57 -19.94 9.17
N ASN A 179 -2.40 -19.50 9.63
CA ASN A 179 -1.19 -20.31 9.71
C ASN A 179 -0.47 -20.05 11.04
N LEU A 180 -0.90 -20.74 12.09
CA LEU A 180 -0.41 -20.53 13.46
C LEU A 180 1.11 -20.67 13.62
N ARG A 181 1.80 -21.33 12.68
CA ARG A 181 3.27 -21.37 12.64
C ARG A 181 3.94 -19.98 12.56
N TYR A 182 3.25 -18.99 11.98
CA TYR A 182 3.77 -17.63 11.85
C TYR A 182 3.32 -16.71 12.98
N ILE A 183 2.40 -17.14 13.86
CA ILE A 183 1.74 -16.24 14.83
C ILE A 183 2.74 -15.52 15.74
N ARG A 184 3.84 -16.18 16.15
CA ARG A 184 4.86 -15.54 17.00
C ARG A 184 5.54 -14.37 16.29
N GLN A 185 5.92 -14.55 15.02
CA GLN A 185 6.55 -13.50 14.22
C GLN A 185 5.57 -12.39 13.89
N VAL A 186 4.34 -12.75 13.51
CA VAL A 186 3.24 -11.83 13.23
C VAL A 186 2.94 -10.98 14.46
N SER A 187 2.73 -11.59 15.63
CA SER A 187 2.45 -10.86 16.87
C SER A 187 3.59 -9.93 17.27
N LEU A 188 4.84 -10.38 17.14
CA LEU A 188 6.00 -9.53 17.40
C LEU A 188 6.07 -8.33 16.45
N ALA A 189 5.88 -8.57 15.15
CA ALA A 189 5.87 -7.53 14.13
C ALA A 189 4.74 -6.51 14.36
N LEU A 190 3.53 -6.96 14.69
CA LEU A 190 2.38 -6.09 14.97
C LEU A 190 2.60 -5.27 16.24
N LEU A 191 3.09 -5.89 17.33
CA LEU A 191 3.38 -5.19 18.59
C LEU A 191 4.45 -4.10 18.39
N LEU A 192 5.59 -4.47 17.79
CA LEU A 192 6.67 -3.52 17.53
C LEU A 192 6.22 -2.43 16.57
N SER A 193 5.39 -2.74 15.58
CA SER A 193 4.81 -1.76 14.67
C SER A 193 3.89 -0.78 15.41
N ALA A 194 3.03 -1.24 16.31
CA ALA A 194 2.15 -0.38 17.11
C ALA A 194 2.95 0.58 18.02
N ILE A 195 4.04 0.10 18.65
CA ILE A 195 4.93 0.93 19.46
C ILE A 195 5.65 1.95 18.57
N THR A 196 6.22 1.51 17.45
CA THR A 196 6.95 2.37 16.50
C THR A 196 6.04 3.41 15.85
N CYS A 197 4.75 3.12 15.68
CA CYS A 197 3.78 4.06 15.09
C CYS A 197 2.93 4.76 16.15
N SER A 198 3.28 4.68 17.44
CA SER A 198 2.45 5.22 18.53
C SER A 198 2.26 6.73 18.43
N CYS A 199 3.23 7.46 17.86
CA CYS A 199 3.14 8.90 17.57
C CYS A 199 2.07 9.27 16.53
N ARG A 200 1.49 8.29 15.85
CA ARG A 200 0.31 8.44 14.98
C ARG A 200 -0.93 7.92 15.65
N ILE A 201 -0.86 6.71 16.16
CA ILE A 201 -2.03 5.97 16.64
C ILE A 201 -2.63 6.68 17.86
N LEU A 202 -1.84 7.01 18.87
CA LEU A 202 -2.37 7.56 20.12
C LEU A 202 -2.87 9.01 19.98
N PRO A 203 -2.15 9.93 19.30
CA PRO A 203 -2.70 11.25 19.00
C PRO A 203 -3.99 11.19 18.19
N ALA A 204 -4.10 10.26 17.22
CA ALA A 204 -5.32 10.06 16.44
C ALA A 204 -6.47 9.52 17.30
N MET A 205 -6.21 8.61 18.25
CA MET A 205 -7.23 8.13 19.20
C MET A 205 -7.85 9.28 19.98
N ILE A 206 -7.04 10.26 20.41
CA ILE A 206 -7.51 11.42 21.17
C ILE A 206 -8.21 12.43 20.24
N ALA A 207 -7.65 12.68 19.06
CA ALA A 207 -8.17 13.69 18.14
C ALA A 207 -9.50 13.29 17.50
N LEU A 208 -9.71 11.99 17.26
CA LEU A 208 -10.86 11.43 16.57
C LEU A 208 -11.76 10.62 17.50
N TYR A 209 -11.60 10.73 18.82
CA TYR A 209 -12.44 10.04 19.77
C TYR A 209 -13.92 10.39 19.55
N GLY A 210 -14.77 9.38 19.38
CA GLY A 210 -16.19 9.55 19.13
C GLY A 210 -16.57 9.99 17.71
N PHE A 211 -15.59 10.28 16.84
CA PHE A 211 -15.86 10.61 15.44
C PHE A 211 -16.32 9.36 14.68
N LYS A 212 -17.47 9.44 14.01
CA LYS A 212 -17.98 8.41 13.09
C LYS A 212 -18.11 9.01 11.71
N ASP A 213 -17.37 8.47 10.76
CA ASP A 213 -17.49 8.83 9.34
C ASP A 213 -18.58 7.98 8.67
N PHE A 214 -19.07 8.41 7.51
CA PHE A 214 -20.05 7.62 6.75
C PHE A 214 -19.41 6.35 6.19
N PHE A 215 -20.10 5.23 6.30
CA PHE A 215 -19.68 3.98 5.66
C PHE A 215 -20.05 3.99 4.19
N HIS A 216 -19.11 3.61 3.34
CA HIS A 216 -19.36 3.37 1.92
C HIS A 216 -19.35 1.87 1.66
N PRO A 217 -20.29 1.33 0.87
CA PRO A 217 -20.26 -0.08 0.50
C PRO A 217 -19.01 -0.38 -0.34
N GLY A 218 -18.54 -1.62 -0.21
CA GLY A 218 -17.50 -2.21 -1.06
C GLY A 218 -18.05 -2.60 -2.44
N TYR A 219 -17.35 -3.51 -3.13
CA TYR A 219 -17.87 -4.07 -4.38
C TYR A 219 -19.22 -4.74 -4.13
N ALA A 220 -20.19 -4.47 -4.99
CA ALA A 220 -21.52 -5.05 -4.95
C ALA A 220 -21.48 -6.53 -5.33
N ASP A 221 -20.71 -6.87 -6.37
CA ASP A 221 -20.57 -8.24 -6.88
C ASP A 221 -19.22 -8.47 -7.59
N ILE A 222 -19.02 -9.71 -8.07
CA ILE A 222 -17.79 -10.11 -8.77
C ILE A 222 -17.63 -9.41 -10.12
N ARG A 223 -18.73 -8.99 -10.77
CA ARG A 223 -18.70 -8.29 -12.05
C ARG A 223 -18.11 -6.91 -11.86
N GLU A 224 -18.51 -6.18 -10.82
CA GLU A 224 -17.95 -4.88 -10.49
C GLU A 224 -16.45 -4.96 -10.19
N LEU A 225 -16.01 -6.01 -9.47
CA LEU A 225 -14.59 -6.26 -9.23
C LEU A 225 -13.81 -6.52 -10.54
N ILE A 226 -14.39 -7.29 -11.48
CA ILE A 226 -13.78 -7.52 -12.80
C ILE A 226 -13.75 -6.23 -13.62
N ASP A 227 -14.83 -5.46 -13.62
CA ASP A 227 -14.92 -4.16 -14.29
C ASP A 227 -13.84 -3.20 -13.75
N ALA A 228 -13.66 -3.14 -12.43
CA ALA A 228 -12.63 -2.35 -11.76
C ALA A 228 -11.21 -2.71 -12.22
N MET A 229 -10.95 -3.97 -12.54
CA MET A 229 -9.64 -4.45 -13.00
C MET A 229 -9.43 -4.31 -14.52
N THR A 230 -10.50 -4.25 -15.32
CA THR A 230 -10.42 -4.44 -16.78
C THR A 230 -11.00 -3.31 -17.63
N LEU A 231 -11.84 -2.45 -17.06
CA LEU A 231 -12.44 -1.32 -17.76
C LEU A 231 -11.75 -0.01 -17.36
N ILE A 232 -11.50 0.83 -18.37
CA ILE A 232 -11.06 2.20 -18.17
C ILE A 232 -12.31 3.07 -18.15
N ARG A 233 -12.54 3.77 -17.04
CA ARG A 233 -13.57 4.80 -16.96
C ARG A 233 -12.93 6.15 -16.71
N ASP A 234 -13.58 7.18 -17.22
CA ASP A 234 -13.16 8.57 -17.03
C ASP A 234 -13.34 8.97 -15.55
N PRO A 235 -12.49 9.84 -14.98
CA PRO A 235 -12.71 10.34 -13.63
C PRO A 235 -14.06 11.02 -13.39
N THR A 236 -14.71 11.56 -14.42
CA THR A 236 -16.05 12.15 -14.35
C THR A 236 -17.18 11.12 -14.44
N TYR A 237 -16.85 9.82 -14.54
CA TYR A 237 -17.84 8.76 -14.64
C TYR A 237 -18.70 8.70 -13.38
N SER A 238 -20.01 8.91 -13.54
CA SER A 238 -20.95 9.14 -12.44
C SER A 238 -22.11 8.14 -12.34
N ASP A 239 -22.09 7.01 -13.06
CA ASP A 239 -23.22 6.03 -13.03
C ASP A 239 -23.32 5.25 -11.70
N PHE A 240 -22.68 5.70 -10.62
CA PHE A 240 -23.04 5.21 -9.30
C PHE A 240 -24.41 5.80 -8.92
N PRO A 241 -25.38 4.95 -8.52
CA PRO A 241 -26.75 5.37 -8.35
C PRO A 241 -26.86 6.55 -7.37
N PRO A 242 -27.86 7.45 -7.54
CA PRO A 242 -28.08 8.61 -6.68
C PRO A 242 -28.39 8.27 -5.21
N GLN A 243 -28.48 6.98 -4.87
CA GLN A 243 -28.78 6.48 -3.54
C GLN A 243 -27.48 6.22 -2.76
N GLY A 244 -26.81 7.31 -2.38
CA GLY A 244 -26.11 7.37 -1.10
C GLY A 244 -24.61 7.07 -1.06
N THR A 245 -23.90 6.91 -2.19
CA THR A 245 -22.45 6.65 -2.14
C THR A 245 -21.67 7.65 -2.98
N HIS A 246 -21.10 8.65 -2.32
CA HIS A 246 -20.09 9.56 -2.88
C HIS A 246 -18.76 8.87 -3.20
N ASN A 247 -18.76 7.64 -3.72
CA ASN A 247 -17.54 6.98 -4.17
C ASN A 247 -17.34 7.32 -5.63
N SER A 248 -16.44 8.27 -5.89
CA SER A 248 -15.91 8.46 -7.25
C SER A 248 -15.31 7.14 -7.74
N TRP A 249 -15.27 6.93 -9.07
CA TRP A 249 -14.65 5.74 -9.67
C TRP A 249 -13.23 5.47 -9.14
N ALA A 250 -12.52 6.50 -8.68
CA ALA A 250 -11.18 6.38 -8.08
C ALA A 250 -11.11 5.44 -6.88
N GLU A 251 -12.20 5.32 -6.11
CA GLU A 251 -12.27 4.46 -4.92
C GLU A 251 -12.35 2.97 -5.25
N ILE A 252 -12.68 2.66 -6.49
CA ILE A 252 -13.02 1.32 -6.98
C ILE A 252 -12.00 0.90 -8.05
N ASP A 253 -11.41 1.86 -8.76
CA ASP A 253 -10.46 1.62 -9.83
C ASP A 253 -9.25 0.77 -9.36
N MET A 254 -9.14 -0.43 -9.94
CA MET A 254 -8.04 -1.39 -9.74
C MET A 254 -7.43 -1.77 -11.08
N TYR A 255 -7.52 -0.88 -12.08
CA TYR A 255 -7.25 -1.22 -13.47
C TYR A 255 -5.86 -1.85 -13.68
N ILE A 256 -5.84 -3.01 -14.31
CA ILE A 256 -4.63 -3.75 -14.71
C ILE A 256 -4.68 -4.18 -16.18
N GLY A 257 -5.79 -3.88 -16.87
CA GLY A 257 -6.06 -4.28 -18.24
C GLY A 257 -6.43 -5.76 -18.37
N VAL A 258 -7.09 -6.12 -19.48
CA VAL A 258 -7.58 -7.49 -19.73
C VAL A 258 -6.44 -8.51 -19.75
N ALA A 259 -5.32 -8.21 -20.44
CA ALA A 259 -4.17 -9.11 -20.46
C ALA A 259 -3.52 -9.25 -19.07
N GLY A 260 -3.40 -8.15 -18.32
CA GLY A 260 -2.90 -8.18 -16.95
C GLY A 260 -3.76 -9.08 -16.06
N PHE A 261 -5.08 -8.89 -16.12
CA PHE A 261 -6.06 -9.71 -15.42
C PHE A 261 -5.94 -11.20 -15.77
N LEU A 262 -5.91 -11.55 -17.06
CA LEU A 262 -5.81 -12.95 -17.50
C LEU A 262 -4.49 -13.61 -17.05
N ILE A 263 -3.37 -12.88 -17.10
CA ILE A 263 -2.08 -13.38 -16.63
C ILE A 263 -2.09 -13.59 -15.12
N ILE A 264 -2.65 -12.65 -14.34
CA ILE A 264 -2.80 -12.82 -12.89
C ILE A 264 -3.72 -14.00 -12.57
N LEU A 265 -4.88 -14.09 -13.22
CA LEU A 265 -5.83 -15.17 -13.00
C LEU A 265 -5.16 -16.53 -13.28
N TYR A 266 -4.48 -16.66 -14.41
CA TYR A 266 -3.84 -17.90 -14.79
C TYR A 266 -2.63 -18.24 -13.90
N PHE A 267 -1.62 -17.37 -13.81
CA PHE A 267 -0.39 -17.66 -13.07
C PHE A 267 -0.51 -17.46 -11.55
N GLY A 268 -1.30 -16.49 -11.11
CA GLY A 268 -1.56 -16.22 -9.69
C GLY A 268 -2.49 -17.25 -9.05
N ILE A 269 -3.52 -17.72 -9.76
CA ILE A 269 -4.59 -18.57 -9.20
C ILE A 269 -4.68 -19.94 -9.90
N CYS A 270 -4.88 -20.02 -11.21
CA CYS A 270 -5.16 -21.30 -11.87
C CYS A 270 -4.00 -22.31 -11.79
N VAL A 271 -2.76 -21.87 -12.04
CA VAL A 271 -1.55 -22.71 -11.95
C VAL A 271 -1.42 -23.33 -10.56
N ARG A 272 -1.81 -22.58 -9.52
CA ARG A 272 -1.83 -23.05 -8.13
C ARG A 272 -2.85 -24.17 -7.91
N LEU A 273 -4.00 -24.13 -8.57
CA LEU A 273 -5.07 -25.13 -8.44
C LEU A 273 -4.80 -26.40 -9.27
N GLN A 274 -4.02 -26.31 -10.35
CA GLN A 274 -3.69 -27.42 -11.24
C GLN A 274 -2.68 -28.45 -10.65
N ARG A 275 -2.53 -28.48 -9.31
CA ARG A 275 -1.64 -29.35 -8.49
C ARG A 275 -1.42 -30.75 -9.06
N GLY A 276 -2.47 -31.42 -9.56
CA GLY A 276 -2.43 -32.82 -9.97
C GLY A 276 -1.90 -33.13 -11.38
N LEU A 277 -1.95 -32.18 -12.32
CA LEU A 277 -1.57 -32.45 -13.72
C LEU A 277 -0.08 -32.22 -13.97
N TRP A 278 0.52 -31.26 -13.26
CA TRP A 278 1.89 -30.83 -13.54
C TRP A 278 2.96 -31.66 -12.81
N GLN A 279 2.68 -32.06 -11.57
CA GLN A 279 3.59 -32.95 -10.80
C GLN A 279 3.69 -34.36 -11.40
N ARG A 280 2.69 -34.82 -12.18
CA ARG A 280 2.70 -36.14 -12.83
C ARG A 280 3.62 -36.22 -14.06
N ASN A 281 3.83 -35.10 -14.77
CA ASN A 281 4.60 -35.07 -16.01
C ASN A 281 6.02 -34.52 -15.85
N GLN A 282 6.39 -34.03 -14.67
CA GLN A 282 7.74 -33.59 -14.39
C GLN A 282 8.36 -34.42 -13.27
N VAL A 283 9.25 -35.33 -13.67
CA VAL A 283 10.43 -35.74 -12.90
C VAL A 283 11.34 -34.51 -12.75
N VAL A 284 10.82 -33.41 -12.19
CA VAL A 284 11.67 -32.37 -11.64
C VAL A 284 12.16 -32.96 -10.34
N LYS A 285 13.37 -33.52 -10.43
CA LYS A 285 14.19 -33.89 -9.29
C LYS A 285 13.96 -32.86 -8.20
N LYS A 286 13.68 -33.35 -6.99
CA LYS A 286 13.97 -32.67 -5.72
C LYS A 286 15.46 -32.26 -5.72
N GLN A 287 15.84 -31.27 -6.51
CA GLN A 287 17.13 -30.61 -6.39
C GLN A 287 16.92 -29.48 -5.41
N GLU A 288 17.32 -29.79 -4.17
CA GLU A 288 18.04 -28.91 -3.27
C GLU A 288 17.41 -27.53 -3.01
N GLY A 289 16.57 -27.52 -1.99
CA GLY A 289 16.69 -26.51 -0.94
C GLY A 289 15.87 -25.22 -1.06
N HIS A 290 15.43 -24.76 -2.23
CA HIS A 290 14.88 -23.40 -2.30
C HIS A 290 13.59 -23.23 -3.15
N GLN A 291 12.57 -22.68 -2.47
CA GLN A 291 11.33 -22.06 -2.96
C GLN A 291 10.18 -22.98 -3.41
N ARG A 292 9.32 -23.34 -2.44
CA ARG A 292 7.95 -23.81 -2.69
C ARG A 292 7.20 -22.74 -3.49
N LEU A 293 6.97 -22.98 -4.78
CA LEU A 293 6.13 -22.15 -5.66
C LEU A 293 4.67 -22.06 -5.26
N GLU A 294 4.30 -22.91 -4.31
CA GLU A 294 2.93 -23.21 -4.00
C GLU A 294 2.34 -22.07 -3.18
N TYR A 295 3.14 -21.36 -2.36
CA TYR A 295 2.69 -20.22 -1.53
C TYR A 295 1.33 -20.49 -0.85
N GLU A 296 1.09 -21.74 -0.45
CA GLU A 296 -0.23 -22.24 -0.05
C GLU A 296 -0.76 -21.55 1.20
N ASP A 297 0.18 -21.11 2.05
CA ASP A 297 -0.13 -20.37 3.28
C ASP A 297 -0.83 -19.03 3.00
N LEU A 298 -0.75 -18.52 1.77
CA LEU A 298 -1.40 -17.26 1.37
C LEU A 298 -2.81 -17.46 0.85
N ASP A 299 -3.25 -18.67 0.51
CA ASP A 299 -4.54 -18.86 -0.16
C ASP A 299 -5.71 -18.36 0.71
N LEU A 300 -5.75 -18.75 1.98
CA LEU A 300 -6.81 -18.33 2.92
C LEU A 300 -6.72 -16.83 3.27
N PRO A 301 -5.54 -16.25 3.62
CA PRO A 301 -5.42 -14.81 3.83
C PRO A 301 -5.82 -13.98 2.61
N LEU A 302 -5.40 -14.37 1.40
CA LEU A 302 -5.75 -13.69 0.16
C LEU A 302 -7.25 -13.73 -0.11
N ALA A 303 -7.88 -14.91 0.04
CA ALA A 303 -9.32 -15.06 -0.12
C ALA A 303 -10.09 -14.27 0.94
N GLY A 304 -9.70 -14.36 2.21
CA GLY A 304 -10.36 -13.66 3.31
C GLY A 304 -10.35 -12.13 3.13
N VAL A 305 -9.18 -11.55 2.83
CA VAL A 305 -9.07 -10.09 2.61
C VAL A 305 -9.74 -9.66 1.30
N THR A 306 -9.75 -10.51 0.27
CA THR A 306 -10.55 -10.26 -0.95
C THR A 306 -12.03 -10.19 -0.62
N LEU A 307 -12.55 -11.12 0.19
CA LEU A 307 -13.95 -11.11 0.62
C LEU A 307 -14.29 -9.86 1.45
N MET A 308 -13.37 -9.37 2.28
CA MET A 308 -13.54 -8.11 3.02
C MET A 308 -13.68 -6.87 2.13
N SER A 309 -13.30 -6.96 0.84
CA SER A 309 -13.48 -5.85 -0.11
C SER A 309 -14.91 -5.70 -0.63
N PHE A 310 -15.78 -6.67 -0.36
CA PHE A 310 -17.21 -6.64 -0.68
C PHE A 310 -18.02 -6.01 0.46
N GLY A 311 -19.07 -5.26 0.11
CA GLY A 311 -19.76 -4.38 1.06
C GLY A 311 -20.42 -5.07 2.27
N TYR A 312 -20.98 -6.27 2.08
CA TYR A 312 -21.78 -6.94 3.11
C TYR A 312 -20.99 -7.37 4.35
N LEU A 313 -19.75 -7.83 4.17
CA LEU A 313 -18.94 -8.33 5.30
C LEU A 313 -18.38 -7.20 6.15
N GLN A 314 -17.93 -6.12 5.50
CA GLN A 314 -17.33 -5.00 6.23
C GLN A 314 -18.38 -4.18 7.00
N PHE A 315 -19.65 -4.18 6.57
CA PHE A 315 -20.73 -3.54 7.32
C PHE A 315 -20.89 -4.12 8.72
N LEU A 316 -20.81 -5.45 8.87
CA LEU A 316 -20.85 -6.12 10.18
C LEU A 316 -19.72 -5.63 11.09
N ILE A 317 -18.50 -5.54 10.54
CA ILE A 317 -17.34 -5.06 11.29
C ILE A 317 -17.55 -3.58 11.66
N TYR A 318 -17.96 -2.72 10.71
CA TYR A 318 -18.18 -1.29 10.91
C TYR A 318 -19.15 -0.98 12.06
N THR A 319 -20.13 -1.85 12.33
CA THR A 319 -21.08 -1.68 13.45
C THR A 319 -20.50 -1.96 14.84
N LEU A 320 -19.30 -2.57 14.93
CA LEU A 320 -18.68 -2.88 16.22
C LEU A 320 -18.22 -1.58 16.92
N PRO A 321 -18.42 -1.44 18.24
CA PRO A 321 -18.03 -0.25 19.01
C PRO A 321 -16.53 -0.24 19.35
N LEU A 322 -15.68 -0.59 18.38
CA LEU A 322 -14.24 -0.62 18.54
C LEU A 322 -13.61 0.67 17.98
N PRO A 323 -12.61 1.25 18.67
CA PRO A 323 -11.90 2.42 18.16
C PRO A 323 -11.25 2.10 16.80
N PHE A 324 -11.29 3.07 15.88
CA PHE A 324 -10.81 2.98 14.49
C PHE A 324 -11.51 2.00 13.55
N VAL A 325 -12.46 1.20 14.01
CA VAL A 325 -13.23 0.35 13.10
C VAL A 325 -14.06 1.20 12.11
N GLY A 326 -14.58 2.34 12.58
CA GLY A 326 -15.18 3.36 11.71
C GLY A 326 -14.19 4.19 10.89
N ALA A 327 -12.88 4.08 11.12
CA ALA A 327 -11.88 4.77 10.32
C ALA A 327 -11.76 4.14 8.92
N GLN A 328 -12.00 2.83 8.79
CA GLN A 328 -12.02 2.18 7.49
C GLN A 328 -13.42 2.21 6.89
N ARG A 329 -13.66 3.22 6.05
CA ARG A 329 -14.99 3.48 5.46
C ARG A 329 -15.19 2.99 4.03
N VAL A 330 -14.13 2.60 3.31
CA VAL A 330 -14.21 2.17 1.90
C VAL A 330 -13.61 0.75 1.77
N PRO A 331 -14.45 -0.30 1.77
CA PRO A 331 -13.98 -1.68 1.77
C PRO A 331 -13.23 -2.09 0.50
N THR A 332 -13.61 -1.57 -0.68
CA THR A 332 -12.99 -1.89 -1.99
C THR A 332 -11.46 -1.81 -1.95
N ARG A 333 -10.94 -0.84 -1.19
CA ARG A 333 -9.51 -0.57 -1.04
C ARG A 333 -8.73 -1.73 -0.42
N PHE A 334 -9.35 -2.61 0.37
CA PHE A 334 -8.68 -3.80 0.92
C PHE A 334 -8.13 -4.73 -0.18
N PHE A 335 -8.76 -4.73 -1.36
CA PHE A 335 -8.39 -5.62 -2.46
C PHE A 335 -6.99 -5.35 -3.02
N ILE A 336 -6.42 -4.16 -2.79
CA ILE A 336 -5.08 -3.84 -3.31
C ILE A 336 -3.99 -4.77 -2.77
N LEU A 337 -4.11 -5.23 -1.52
CA LEU A 337 -3.12 -6.14 -0.93
C LEU A 337 -3.13 -7.52 -1.59
N PRO A 338 -4.29 -8.21 -1.72
CA PRO A 338 -4.38 -9.41 -2.53
C PRO A 338 -3.89 -9.21 -3.96
N LEU A 339 -4.27 -8.11 -4.60
CA LEU A 339 -3.87 -7.83 -5.98
C LEU A 339 -2.35 -7.72 -6.12
N VAL A 340 -1.67 -6.93 -5.29
CA VAL A 340 -0.21 -6.75 -5.35
C VAL A 340 0.53 -8.07 -5.06
N LEU A 341 0.07 -8.87 -4.09
CA LEU A 341 0.63 -10.19 -3.83
C LEU A 341 0.47 -11.13 -5.02
N LEU A 342 -0.71 -11.16 -5.63
CA LEU A 342 -0.99 -11.97 -6.81
C LEU A 342 -0.18 -11.51 -8.03
N ILE A 343 0.06 -10.20 -8.21
CA ILE A 343 0.97 -9.69 -9.25
C ILE A 343 2.38 -10.27 -9.06
N VAL A 344 2.91 -10.25 -7.82
CA VAL A 344 4.25 -10.77 -7.53
C VAL A 344 4.31 -12.28 -7.72
N ILE A 345 3.34 -13.04 -7.18
CA ILE A 345 3.27 -14.51 -7.32
C ILE A 345 3.13 -14.90 -8.80
N ALA A 346 2.26 -14.22 -9.54
CA ALA A 346 2.10 -14.43 -10.98
C ALA A 346 3.40 -14.17 -11.73
N SER A 347 4.15 -13.11 -11.38
CA SER A 347 5.44 -12.80 -11.99
C SER A 347 6.50 -13.88 -11.74
N ILE A 348 6.55 -14.41 -10.51
CA ILE A 348 7.47 -15.50 -10.14
C ILE A 348 7.14 -16.78 -10.92
N ARG A 349 5.86 -17.16 -10.99
CA ARG A 349 5.42 -18.37 -11.71
C ARG A 349 5.55 -18.21 -13.23
N LEU A 350 5.21 -17.03 -13.76
CA LEU A 350 5.44 -16.67 -15.16
C LEU A 350 6.92 -16.83 -15.49
N ASN A 351 7.85 -16.34 -14.67
CA ASN A 351 9.28 -16.49 -14.91
C ASN A 351 9.74 -17.94 -15.08
N ARG A 352 9.19 -18.85 -14.27
CA ARG A 352 9.57 -20.27 -14.33
C ARG A 352 8.93 -21.02 -15.49
N LEU A 353 7.70 -20.67 -15.84
CA LEU A 353 6.93 -21.39 -16.87
C LEU A 353 7.13 -20.82 -18.28
N LEU A 354 7.45 -19.52 -18.41
CA LEU A 354 7.60 -18.86 -19.71
C LEU A 354 8.59 -19.57 -20.64
N PRO A 355 9.77 -20.05 -20.20
CA PRO A 355 10.71 -20.73 -21.09
C PRO A 355 10.14 -22.00 -21.74
N SER A 356 9.30 -22.77 -21.03
CA SER A 356 8.69 -23.99 -21.56
C SER A 356 7.46 -23.72 -22.42
N MET A 357 6.73 -22.64 -22.16
CA MET A 357 5.58 -22.24 -22.98
C MET A 357 6.00 -21.54 -24.27
N VAL A 358 7.11 -20.78 -24.24
CA VAL A 358 7.52 -19.85 -25.29
C VAL A 358 8.78 -20.34 -26.00
N THR A 359 8.67 -21.52 -26.61
CA THR A 359 9.79 -22.20 -27.29
C THR A 359 10.08 -21.65 -28.68
N THR A 360 9.07 -21.14 -29.38
CA THR A 360 9.19 -20.65 -30.77
C THR A 360 9.26 -19.13 -30.86
N VAL A 361 9.89 -18.60 -31.91
CA VAL A 361 9.96 -17.14 -32.17
C VAL A 361 8.56 -16.52 -32.23
N LYS A 362 7.60 -17.18 -32.89
CA LYS A 362 6.21 -16.72 -32.94
C LYS A 362 5.61 -16.53 -31.54
N ARG A 363 5.81 -17.50 -30.63
CA ARG A 363 5.33 -17.36 -29.24
C ARG A 363 6.06 -16.25 -28.49
N LYS A 364 7.37 -16.06 -28.72
CA LYS A 364 8.14 -14.96 -28.12
C LYS A 364 7.60 -13.59 -28.55
N VAL A 365 7.30 -13.44 -29.84
CA VAL A 365 6.67 -12.23 -30.39
C VAL A 365 5.30 -12.01 -29.75
N ILE A 366 4.46 -13.04 -29.64
CA ILE A 366 3.15 -12.93 -28.98
C ILE A 366 3.32 -12.47 -27.53
N ALA A 367 4.23 -13.08 -26.76
CA ALA A 367 4.47 -12.68 -25.37
C ALA A 367 4.96 -11.22 -25.26
N ALA A 368 5.82 -10.77 -26.18
CA ALA A 368 6.27 -9.38 -26.24
C ALA A 368 5.13 -8.41 -26.59
N LEU A 369 4.28 -8.76 -27.57
CA LEU A 369 3.11 -7.98 -27.95
C LEU A 369 2.08 -7.90 -26.82
N THR A 370 1.87 -9.00 -26.07
CA THR A 370 1.01 -8.98 -24.88
C THR A 370 1.55 -8.02 -23.82
N LEU A 371 2.85 -8.04 -23.55
CA LEU A 371 3.48 -7.10 -22.61
C LEU A 371 3.38 -5.64 -23.08
N LEU A 372 3.58 -5.40 -24.39
CA LEU A 372 3.40 -4.08 -25.00
C LEU A 372 1.94 -3.62 -24.86
N GLN A 373 0.97 -4.50 -25.08
CA GLN A 373 -0.45 -4.19 -24.92
C GLN A 373 -0.74 -3.76 -23.47
N VAL A 374 -0.24 -4.49 -22.47
CA VAL A 374 -0.37 -4.09 -21.05
C VAL A 374 0.21 -2.70 -20.82
N ALA A 375 1.42 -2.43 -21.31
CA ALA A 375 2.07 -1.14 -21.15
C ALA A 375 1.26 0.01 -21.79
N LEU A 376 0.77 -0.18 -23.01
CA LEU A 376 -0.03 0.81 -23.73
C LEU A 376 -1.36 1.09 -23.02
N THR A 377 -2.04 0.06 -22.52
CA THR A 377 -3.33 0.25 -21.86
C THR A 377 -3.20 0.91 -20.48
N LEU A 378 -2.17 0.57 -19.71
CA LEU A 378 -1.87 1.27 -18.45
C LEU A 378 -1.43 2.72 -18.70
N GLY A 379 -0.69 2.95 -19.79
CA GLY A 379 -0.33 4.29 -20.23
C GLY A 379 -1.56 5.12 -20.57
N TYR A 380 -2.50 4.55 -21.33
CA TYR A 380 -3.76 5.21 -21.68
C TYR A 380 -4.63 5.47 -20.43
N HIS A 381 -4.73 4.51 -19.50
CA HIS A 381 -5.40 4.71 -18.21
C HIS A 381 -4.77 5.85 -17.40
N SER A 382 -3.44 5.86 -17.26
CA SER A 382 -2.70 6.95 -16.60
C SER A 382 -2.97 8.33 -17.23
N LEU A 383 -3.13 8.39 -18.55
CA LEU A 383 -3.48 9.64 -19.25
C LEU A 383 -4.91 10.12 -18.94
N MET A 384 -5.85 9.21 -18.65
CA MET A 384 -7.20 9.58 -18.22
C MET A 384 -7.19 10.20 -16.83
N TRP A 385 -6.32 9.71 -15.94
CA TRP A 385 -6.20 10.19 -14.55
C TRP A 385 -5.22 11.33 -14.34
N ARG A 386 -4.67 11.91 -15.41
CA ARG A 386 -3.74 13.05 -15.31
C ARG A 386 -4.41 14.22 -14.60
N LEU A 387 -3.67 14.85 -13.68
CA LEU A 387 -4.16 16.00 -12.90
C LEU A 387 -4.70 17.12 -13.80
N GLY A 388 -4.01 17.42 -14.90
CA GLY A 388 -4.47 18.45 -15.83
C GLY A 388 -5.84 18.18 -16.45
N ARG A 389 -6.32 16.92 -16.49
CA ARG A 389 -7.69 16.59 -16.92
C ARG A 389 -8.69 16.76 -15.79
N LEU A 390 -8.32 16.36 -14.58
CA LEU A 390 -9.13 16.53 -13.37
C LEU A 390 -9.35 17.99 -13.00
N GLU A 391 -8.38 18.86 -13.32
CA GLU A 391 -8.48 20.30 -13.12
C GLU A 391 -9.32 21.00 -14.22
N MET A 392 -9.61 20.35 -15.35
CA MET A 392 -10.48 20.94 -16.39
C MET A 392 -11.93 20.96 -15.89
N GLY A 393 -12.46 22.16 -15.66
CA GLY A 393 -13.86 22.36 -15.25
C GLY A 393 -14.07 22.52 -13.74
N VAL A 394 -13.02 22.45 -12.92
CA VAL A 394 -13.10 22.76 -11.49
C VAL A 394 -12.72 24.23 -11.29
N ASN A 395 -13.67 25.05 -10.86
CA ASN A 395 -13.34 26.35 -10.27
C ASN A 395 -12.54 26.06 -9.00
N ALA A 396 -11.22 26.28 -9.05
CA ALA A 396 -10.35 26.06 -7.91
C ALA A 396 -10.90 26.83 -6.69
N PRO A 397 -11.36 26.15 -5.63
CA PRO A 397 -11.74 26.86 -4.43
C PRO A 397 -10.52 27.64 -3.95
N GLN A 398 -10.72 28.90 -3.55
CA GLN A 398 -9.63 29.68 -2.98
C GLN A 398 -9.15 28.94 -1.72
N PHE A 399 -7.86 28.62 -1.68
CA PHE A 399 -7.27 28.01 -0.50
C PHE A 399 -7.54 28.92 0.71
N PRO A 400 -8.00 28.37 1.85
CA PRO A 400 -8.29 29.17 3.03
C PRO A 400 -6.98 29.78 3.52
N THR A 401 -6.82 31.08 3.29
CA THR A 401 -5.63 31.83 3.67
C THR A 401 -5.52 32.03 5.18
N ASN A 402 -6.54 31.61 5.94
CA ASN A 402 -6.73 31.98 7.35
C ASN A 402 -6.54 30.81 8.32
N LEU A 403 -6.13 29.63 7.85
CA LEU A 403 -5.74 28.53 8.73
C LEU A 403 -4.34 28.81 9.30
N GLN A 404 -4.25 28.94 10.62
CA GLN A 404 -3.01 29.27 11.32
C GLN A 404 -2.76 28.26 12.45
N ILE A 405 -1.48 28.00 12.71
CA ILE A 405 -1.05 27.30 13.93
C ILE A 405 -1.41 28.18 15.14
N VAL A 406 -2.15 27.61 16.09
CA VAL A 406 -2.56 28.30 17.32
C VAL A 406 -2.04 27.54 18.55
N GLN A 407 -1.71 28.28 19.60
CA GLN A 407 -1.37 27.70 20.89
C GLN A 407 -2.62 27.64 21.76
N ARG A 408 -3.11 26.43 22.03
CA ARG A 408 -4.26 26.19 22.91
C ARG A 408 -3.83 25.31 24.08
N TYR A 409 -4.37 25.58 25.26
CA TYR A 409 -4.16 24.71 26.42
C TYR A 409 -4.89 23.37 26.22
N ASP A 410 -4.13 22.32 25.90
CA ASP A 410 -4.60 20.93 25.76
C ASP A 410 -3.49 19.98 26.25
N PRO A 411 -3.23 19.96 27.58
CA PRO A 411 -2.04 19.33 28.15
C PRO A 411 -2.01 17.82 27.91
N LEU A 412 -3.18 17.15 27.87
CA LEU A 412 -3.26 15.72 27.59
C LEU A 412 -2.78 15.42 26.16
N TYR A 413 -3.35 16.10 25.16
CA TYR A 413 -2.99 15.87 23.76
C TYR A 413 -1.51 16.18 23.50
N VAL A 414 -1.04 17.34 23.97
CA VAL A 414 0.37 17.77 23.78
C VAL A 414 1.33 16.81 24.45
N SER A 415 1.05 16.36 25.68
CA SER A 415 1.91 15.40 26.40
C SER A 415 1.95 14.05 25.69
N VAL A 416 0.80 13.56 25.20
CA VAL A 416 0.74 12.29 24.45
C VAL A 416 1.51 12.40 23.15
N VAL A 417 1.34 13.47 22.37
CA VAL A 417 2.11 13.70 21.13
C VAL A 417 3.61 13.65 21.42
N ASN A 418 4.10 14.39 22.42
CA ASN A 418 5.53 14.46 22.72
C ASN A 418 6.10 13.13 23.24
N ALA A 419 5.41 12.49 24.20
CA ALA A 419 5.86 11.23 24.76
C ALA A 419 5.92 10.13 23.70
N THR A 420 4.91 10.05 22.83
CA THR A 420 4.83 9.03 21.78
C THR A 420 5.78 9.32 20.64
N LEU A 421 6.07 10.58 20.32
CA LEU A 421 7.12 10.95 19.36
C LEU A 421 8.50 10.46 19.82
N VAL A 422 8.86 10.68 21.08
CA VAL A 422 10.13 10.19 21.65
C VAL A 422 10.17 8.66 21.62
N LEU A 423 9.12 8.00 22.12
CA LEU A 423 9.04 6.53 22.14
C LEU A 423 9.19 5.93 20.74
N SER A 424 8.44 6.47 19.77
CA SER A 424 8.43 6.00 18.39
C SER A 424 9.80 6.19 17.73
N THR A 425 10.47 7.33 17.97
CA THR A 425 11.79 7.65 17.43
C THR A 425 12.86 6.72 17.99
N VAL A 426 12.91 6.54 19.31
CA VAL A 426 13.87 5.63 19.97
C VAL A 426 13.65 4.20 19.48
N THR A 427 12.41 3.74 19.42
CA THR A 427 12.06 2.40 18.93
C THR A 427 12.49 2.22 17.47
N LEU A 428 12.24 3.20 16.60
CA LEU A 428 12.65 3.15 15.19
C LEU A 428 14.16 3.01 15.03
N VAL A 429 14.95 3.76 15.81
CA VAL A 429 16.42 3.67 15.79
C VAL A 429 16.89 2.29 16.23
N ILE A 430 16.40 1.79 17.38
CA ILE A 430 16.75 0.46 17.89
C ILE A 430 16.39 -0.63 16.88
N LEU A 431 15.18 -0.60 16.32
CA LEU A 431 14.74 -1.59 15.34
C LEU A 431 15.55 -1.55 14.06
N THR A 432 15.96 -0.37 13.60
CA THR A 432 16.83 -0.24 12.43
C THR A 432 18.19 -0.91 12.67
N LEU A 433 18.80 -0.66 13.83
CA LEU A 433 20.07 -1.26 14.21
C LEU A 433 19.96 -2.79 14.37
N LEU A 434 18.93 -3.27 15.08
CA LEU A 434 18.70 -4.71 15.25
C LEU A 434 18.43 -5.40 13.92
N THR A 435 17.59 -4.82 13.05
CA THR A 435 17.31 -5.39 11.73
C THR A 435 18.58 -5.49 10.90
N ALA A 436 19.44 -4.46 10.91
CA ALA A 436 20.72 -4.49 10.20
C ALA A 436 21.66 -5.57 10.76
N TYR A 437 21.76 -5.68 12.09
CA TYR A 437 22.56 -6.69 12.77
C TYR A 437 22.11 -8.12 12.42
N TYR A 438 20.82 -8.43 12.61
CA TYR A 438 20.28 -9.77 12.31
C TYR A 438 20.31 -10.08 10.82
N SER A 439 20.12 -9.09 9.94
CA SER A 439 20.28 -9.28 8.49
C SER A 439 21.72 -9.65 8.09
N ALA A 440 22.72 -9.17 8.83
CA ALA A 440 24.11 -9.57 8.62
C ALA A 440 24.36 -11.00 9.11
N GLN A 441 23.80 -11.37 10.26
CA GLN A 441 23.90 -12.74 10.81
C GLN A 441 23.20 -13.76 9.90
N ASP A 442 21.98 -13.47 9.44
CA ASP A 442 21.24 -14.33 8.51
C ASP A 442 22.06 -14.61 7.24
N ARG A 443 22.69 -13.58 6.66
CA ARG A 443 23.57 -13.72 5.48
C ARG A 443 24.81 -14.56 5.76
N LYS A 444 25.35 -14.49 6.98
CA LYS A 444 26.49 -15.33 7.39
C LYS A 444 26.07 -16.79 7.49
N LEU A 445 24.91 -17.07 8.11
CA LEU A 445 24.36 -18.42 8.22
C LEU A 445 24.02 -19.01 6.84
N GLU A 446 23.39 -18.22 5.96
CA GLU A 446 23.08 -18.62 4.58
C GLU A 446 24.35 -18.99 3.78
N ARG A 447 25.50 -18.36 4.05
CA ARG A 447 26.79 -18.69 3.41
C ARG A 447 27.46 -19.94 3.97
N LEU A 448 27.17 -20.31 5.22
CA LEU A 448 27.74 -21.49 5.89
C LEU A 448 26.91 -22.76 5.63
N ALA A 449 25.61 -22.61 5.36
CA ALA A 449 24.70 -23.71 5.06
C ALA A 449 25.10 -24.63 3.87
N PRO A 450 25.71 -24.16 2.77
CA PRO A 450 26.14 -25.04 1.68
C PRO A 450 27.33 -25.96 2.02
N GLN A 451 27.91 -25.86 3.22
CA GLN A 451 29.03 -26.72 3.65
C GLN A 451 28.56 -27.96 4.44
N TYR A 452 27.26 -28.12 4.71
CA TYR A 452 26.71 -29.23 5.52
C TYR A 452 25.44 -29.88 4.94
N ALA A 453 25.13 -29.59 3.67
CA ALA A 453 24.13 -30.31 2.87
C ALA A 453 24.88 -31.08 1.78
#